data_AF-A0A954A140-F1
#
_entry.id   AF-A0A954A140-F1
#
_cell.length_a   1.000
_cell.length_b   1.000
_cell.length_c   1.000
_cell.angle_alpha   90.00
_cell.angle_beta   90.00
_cell.angle_gamma   90.00
#
_symmetry.space_group_name_H-M   'P 1'
#
loop_
_entity.id
_entity.type
_entity.pdbx_description
1 polymer ?
#
loop_
_entity_poly.entity_id
_entity_poly.type
_entity_poly.pdbx_seq_one_letter_code
_entity_poly.pdbx_strand_id
1 'polypeptide(L)'
;ESGYIEAMGRKAASEAVQQAEIDVAQQQKRGSIGVAEARREQDVQVAVAEKVREIGTREAERDKAVRLAELQKETEIGQSQASFEQQAKIKAQERAMRVEVADADAQAVAGENLARQQVAESDAALRVKQAETFQLAETRRREAEAAVHEAQYLAEARAEEAKGKMIEQAQRAELEAKAKAHKAKLIVDAEAAAAQVRLQAEAEASATFARLEAQARGEYEILARKAEGLERIVQGCGGPQHAFQMLMLEQLPQLAETAARAIANVKFDKVVVWDGGAANGKSATAGFLQGMARSLPPMMHMLQDIGGVQMPEFFGKLQQDPQGARAPTPADGADGRLGDSGAPGGGSGPRSAAKE
;
A
#
# COMPACT_ATOMS: atom_id res chain seq x y z
N GLU A 1 -145.86 -119.04 -133.27
CA GLU A 1 -145.83 -117.75 -132.54
C GLU A 1 -145.23 -117.96 -131.15
N SER A 2 -143.90 -118.16 -131.11
CA SER A 2 -143.14 -118.71 -129.97
C SER A 2 -142.08 -117.72 -129.42
N GLY A 3 -142.20 -116.41 -129.69
CA GLY A 3 -141.10 -115.45 -129.48
C GLY A 3 -141.31 -114.31 -128.49
N TYR A 4 -142.54 -114.01 -128.05
CA TYR A 4 -142.84 -112.75 -127.33
C TYR A 4 -142.86 -112.87 -125.80
N ILE A 5 -143.17 -114.06 -125.25
CA ILE A 5 -143.27 -114.28 -123.79
C ILE A 5 -141.90 -114.51 -123.15
N GLU A 6 -140.93 -115.09 -123.87
CA GLU A 6 -139.57 -115.29 -123.34
C GLU A 6 -138.74 -113.99 -123.29
N ALA A 7 -139.04 -113.02 -124.17
CA ALA A 7 -138.36 -111.73 -124.22
C ALA A 7 -138.74 -110.79 -123.06
N MET A 8 -139.98 -110.85 -122.57
CA MET A 8 -140.40 -110.09 -121.39
C MET A 8 -139.80 -110.63 -120.07
N GLY A 9 -139.60 -111.95 -119.97
CA GLY A 9 -139.00 -112.58 -118.79
C GLY A 9 -137.53 -112.18 -118.56
N ARG A 10 -136.73 -112.01 -119.63
CA ARG A 10 -135.32 -111.60 -119.49
C ARG A 10 -135.16 -110.14 -119.07
N LYS A 11 -136.04 -109.23 -119.50
CA LYS A 11 -135.95 -107.80 -119.15
C LYS A 11 -136.24 -107.55 -117.68
N ALA A 12 -137.30 -108.18 -117.14
CA ALA A 12 -137.63 -108.07 -115.72
C ALA A 12 -136.55 -108.67 -114.80
N ALA A 13 -135.90 -109.76 -115.24
CA ALA A 13 -134.78 -110.35 -114.50
C ALA A 13 -133.55 -109.43 -114.47
N SER A 14 -133.20 -108.75 -115.58
CA SER A 14 -132.07 -107.82 -115.61
C SER A 14 -132.31 -106.54 -114.81
N GLU A 15 -133.52 -105.98 -114.82
CA GLU A 15 -133.88 -104.81 -113.99
C GLU A 15 -133.78 -105.14 -112.49
N ALA A 16 -134.21 -106.33 -112.07
CA ALA A 16 -134.06 -106.77 -110.68
C ALA A 16 -132.59 -106.95 -110.26
N VAL A 17 -131.75 -107.52 -111.15
CA VAL A 17 -130.31 -107.67 -110.89
C VAL A 17 -129.63 -106.30 -110.79
N GLN A 18 -129.93 -105.36 -111.68
CA GLN A 18 -129.38 -104.00 -111.61
C GLN A 18 -129.83 -103.25 -110.36
N GLN A 19 -131.10 -103.40 -109.96
CA GLN A 19 -131.59 -102.76 -108.75
C GLN A 19 -130.90 -103.31 -107.49
N ALA A 20 -130.66 -104.63 -107.44
CA ALA A 20 -129.89 -105.25 -106.37
C ALA A 20 -128.42 -104.78 -106.34
N GLU A 21 -127.78 -104.61 -107.50
CA GLU A 21 -126.41 -104.07 -107.59
C GLU A 21 -126.34 -102.60 -107.11
N ILE A 22 -127.33 -101.78 -107.46
CA ILE A 22 -127.43 -100.38 -107.00
C ILE A 22 -127.58 -100.33 -105.48
N ASP A 23 -128.44 -101.17 -104.90
CA ASP A 23 -128.66 -101.21 -103.46
C ASP A 23 -127.40 -101.68 -102.71
N VAL A 24 -126.70 -102.70 -103.23
CA VAL A 24 -125.41 -103.15 -102.68
C VAL A 24 -124.36 -102.03 -102.76
N ALA A 25 -124.26 -101.31 -103.87
CA ALA A 25 -123.32 -100.20 -104.04
C ALA A 25 -123.65 -99.01 -103.11
N GLN A 26 -124.94 -98.68 -102.94
CA GLN A 26 -125.38 -97.65 -102.00
C GLN A 26 -125.08 -98.04 -100.55
N GLN A 27 -125.26 -99.31 -100.21
CA GLN A 27 -124.98 -99.79 -98.85
C GLN A 27 -123.49 -99.86 -98.56
N GLN A 28 -122.65 -100.24 -99.54
CA GLN A 28 -121.20 -100.13 -99.43
C GLN A 28 -120.74 -98.68 -99.28
N LYS A 29 -121.35 -97.73 -100.02
CA LYS A 29 -121.06 -96.29 -99.89
C LYS A 29 -121.44 -95.75 -98.51
N ARG A 30 -122.61 -96.11 -97.98
CA ARG A 30 -123.02 -95.73 -96.62
C ARG A 30 -122.11 -96.33 -95.55
N GLY A 31 -121.72 -97.60 -95.72
CA GLY A 31 -120.75 -98.25 -94.84
C GLY A 31 -119.39 -97.55 -94.85
N SER A 32 -118.85 -97.22 -96.02
CA SER A 32 -117.55 -96.54 -96.12
C SER A 32 -117.58 -95.10 -95.61
N ILE A 33 -118.68 -94.36 -95.82
CA ILE A 33 -118.88 -93.03 -95.23
C ILE A 33 -118.96 -93.14 -93.70
N GLY A 34 -119.74 -94.08 -93.16
CA GLY A 34 -119.84 -94.28 -91.72
C GLY A 34 -118.51 -94.66 -91.08
N VAL A 35 -117.71 -95.50 -91.74
CA VAL A 35 -116.34 -95.83 -91.29
C VAL A 35 -115.42 -94.60 -91.34
N ALA A 36 -115.50 -93.78 -92.39
CA ALA A 36 -114.69 -92.57 -92.51
C ALA A 36 -115.08 -91.49 -91.50
N GLU A 37 -116.38 -91.30 -91.24
CA GLU A 37 -116.89 -90.37 -90.23
C GLU A 37 -116.51 -90.80 -88.82
N ALA A 38 -116.67 -92.08 -88.47
CA ALA A 38 -116.25 -92.61 -87.18
C ALA A 38 -114.74 -92.46 -86.96
N ARG A 39 -113.94 -92.70 -88.02
CA ARG A 39 -112.48 -92.49 -87.96
C ARG A 39 -112.11 -91.03 -87.77
N ARG A 40 -112.76 -90.11 -88.49
CA ARG A 40 -112.55 -88.66 -88.33
C ARG A 40 -112.93 -88.20 -86.93
N GLU A 41 -114.05 -88.65 -86.40
CA GLU A 41 -114.49 -88.28 -85.06
C GLU A 41 -113.54 -88.82 -83.99
N GLN A 42 -113.09 -90.07 -84.14
CA GLN A 42 -112.03 -90.64 -83.30
C GLN A 42 -110.75 -89.80 -83.36
N ASP A 43 -110.26 -89.45 -84.55
CA ASP A 43 -109.05 -88.65 -84.71
C ASP A 43 -109.19 -87.25 -84.08
N VAL A 44 -110.36 -86.62 -84.21
CA VAL A 44 -110.66 -85.32 -83.58
C VAL A 44 -110.69 -85.44 -82.06
N GLN A 45 -111.35 -86.46 -81.52
CA GLN A 45 -111.43 -86.67 -80.07
C GLN A 45 -110.05 -86.99 -79.47
N VAL A 46 -109.25 -87.82 -80.15
CA VAL A 46 -107.87 -88.12 -79.76
C VAL A 46 -107.02 -86.84 -79.79
N ALA A 47 -107.08 -86.04 -80.87
CA ALA A 47 -106.33 -84.79 -80.96
C ALA A 47 -106.74 -83.76 -79.89
N VAL A 48 -108.03 -83.66 -79.56
CA VAL A 48 -108.52 -82.79 -78.48
C VAL A 48 -108.02 -83.28 -77.12
N ALA A 49 -108.08 -84.58 -76.85
CA ALA A 49 -107.58 -85.17 -75.61
C ALA A 49 -106.06 -84.98 -75.47
N GLU A 50 -105.30 -85.16 -76.54
CA GLU A 50 -103.85 -84.92 -76.56
C GLU A 50 -103.51 -83.45 -76.33
N LYS A 51 -104.23 -82.51 -76.96
CA LYS A 51 -104.08 -81.07 -76.74
C LYS A 51 -104.33 -80.69 -75.28
N VAL A 52 -105.44 -81.16 -74.68
CA VAL A 52 -105.79 -80.85 -73.28
C VAL A 52 -104.74 -81.42 -72.33
N ARG A 53 -104.28 -82.65 -72.59
CA ARG A 53 -103.18 -83.24 -71.83
C ARG A 53 -101.92 -82.42 -71.96
N GLU A 54 -101.53 -82.01 -73.16
CA GLU A 54 -100.31 -81.23 -73.39
C GLU A 54 -100.38 -79.86 -72.69
N ILE A 55 -101.49 -79.14 -72.81
CA ILE A 55 -101.73 -77.88 -72.09
C ILE A 55 -101.62 -78.11 -70.57
N GLY A 56 -102.31 -79.11 -70.02
CA GLY A 56 -102.25 -79.41 -68.59
C GLY A 56 -100.84 -79.79 -68.12
N THR A 57 -100.07 -80.54 -68.92
CA THR A 57 -98.68 -80.88 -68.60
C THR A 57 -97.77 -79.65 -68.64
N ARG A 58 -97.93 -78.78 -69.64
CA ARG A 58 -97.13 -77.55 -69.80
C ARG A 58 -97.47 -76.51 -68.72
N GLU A 59 -98.74 -76.39 -68.35
CA GLU A 59 -99.18 -75.53 -67.25
C GLU A 59 -98.60 -76.03 -65.92
N ALA A 60 -98.67 -77.34 -65.63
CA ALA A 60 -98.08 -77.91 -64.44
C ALA A 60 -96.55 -77.76 -64.40
N GLU A 61 -95.86 -77.88 -65.54
CA GLU A 61 -94.42 -77.62 -65.67
C GLU A 61 -94.08 -76.15 -65.40
N ARG A 62 -94.84 -75.21 -65.97
CA ARG A 62 -94.65 -73.77 -65.73
C ARG A 62 -94.88 -73.42 -64.26
N ASP A 63 -95.96 -73.91 -63.66
CA ASP A 63 -96.27 -73.62 -62.25
C ASP A 63 -95.21 -74.19 -61.30
N LYS A 64 -94.70 -75.39 -61.60
CA LYS A 64 -93.54 -75.95 -60.89
C LYS A 64 -92.30 -75.07 -61.08
N ALA A 65 -92.01 -74.63 -62.30
CA ALA A 65 -90.85 -73.79 -62.59
C ALA A 65 -90.93 -72.42 -61.88
N VAL A 66 -92.11 -71.78 -61.88
CA VAL A 66 -92.34 -70.50 -61.19
C VAL A 66 -92.16 -70.68 -59.68
N ARG A 67 -92.79 -71.70 -59.08
CA ARG A 67 -92.64 -71.96 -57.63
C ARG A 67 -91.21 -72.30 -57.24
N LEU A 68 -90.49 -73.06 -58.06
CA LEU A 68 -89.08 -73.36 -57.81
C LEU A 68 -88.22 -72.09 -57.91
N ALA A 69 -88.46 -71.22 -58.89
CA ALA A 69 -87.75 -69.95 -59.02
C ALA A 69 -88.07 -68.97 -57.88
N GLU A 70 -89.33 -68.91 -57.42
CA GLU A 70 -89.74 -68.12 -56.26
C GLU A 70 -89.09 -68.63 -54.97
N LEU A 71 -89.11 -69.95 -54.73
CA LEU A 71 -88.44 -70.56 -53.58
C LEU A 71 -86.93 -70.33 -53.62
N GLN A 72 -86.29 -70.47 -54.78
CA GLN A 72 -84.85 -70.17 -54.95
C GLN A 72 -84.56 -68.71 -54.60
N LYS A 73 -85.32 -67.77 -55.15
CA LYS A 73 -85.20 -66.34 -54.84
C LYS A 73 -85.39 -66.05 -53.35
N GLU A 74 -86.38 -66.66 -52.71
CA GLU A 74 -86.65 -66.46 -51.28
C GLU A 74 -85.54 -67.05 -50.42
N THR A 75 -85.01 -68.23 -50.77
CA THR A 75 -83.85 -68.81 -50.09
C THR A 75 -82.58 -67.97 -50.27
N GLU A 76 -82.33 -67.42 -51.47
CA GLU A 76 -81.19 -66.55 -51.74
C GLU A 76 -81.30 -65.22 -50.99
N ILE A 77 -82.49 -64.60 -50.97
CA ILE A 77 -82.74 -63.38 -50.19
C ILE A 77 -82.58 -63.67 -48.70
N GLY A 78 -83.12 -64.79 -48.20
CA GLY A 78 -82.98 -65.19 -46.79
C GLY A 78 -81.52 -65.44 -46.40
N GLN A 79 -80.74 -66.12 -47.25
CA GLN A 79 -79.30 -66.33 -47.04
C GLN A 79 -78.51 -65.02 -47.11
N SER A 80 -78.83 -64.15 -48.06
CA SER A 80 -78.19 -62.83 -48.21
C SER A 80 -78.50 -61.90 -47.03
N GLN A 81 -79.76 -61.88 -46.56
CA GLN A 81 -80.16 -61.11 -45.38
C GLN A 81 -79.50 -61.65 -44.10
N ALA A 82 -79.52 -62.97 -43.88
CA ALA A 82 -78.89 -63.58 -42.72
C ALA A 82 -77.37 -63.33 -42.68
N SER A 83 -76.69 -63.45 -43.83
CA SER A 83 -75.26 -63.16 -43.92
C SER A 83 -74.96 -61.67 -43.74
N PHE A 84 -75.79 -60.77 -44.27
CA PHE A 84 -75.65 -59.32 -44.06
C PHE A 84 -75.84 -58.94 -42.59
N GLU A 85 -76.87 -59.46 -41.92
CA GLU A 85 -77.10 -59.21 -40.49
C GLU A 85 -75.96 -59.74 -39.63
N GLN A 86 -75.45 -60.93 -39.93
CA GLN A 86 -74.27 -61.48 -39.24
C GLN A 86 -73.04 -60.60 -39.45
N GLN A 87 -72.76 -60.17 -40.69
CA GLN A 87 -71.65 -59.27 -40.98
C GLN A 87 -71.82 -57.91 -40.31
N ALA A 88 -73.03 -57.34 -40.31
CA ALA A 88 -73.33 -56.08 -39.64
C ALA A 88 -73.11 -56.18 -38.12
N LYS A 89 -73.55 -57.28 -37.49
CA LYS A 89 -73.29 -57.56 -36.07
C LYS A 89 -71.81 -57.70 -35.78
N ILE A 90 -71.08 -58.49 -36.57
CA ILE A 90 -69.62 -58.65 -36.42
C ILE A 90 -68.92 -57.31 -36.56
N LYS A 91 -69.28 -56.49 -37.55
CA LYS A 91 -68.66 -55.17 -37.77
C LYS A 91 -69.01 -54.16 -36.68
N ALA A 92 -70.23 -54.22 -36.13
CA ALA A 92 -70.61 -53.41 -34.99
C ALA A 92 -69.81 -53.77 -33.74
N GLN A 93 -69.63 -55.08 -33.46
CA GLN A 93 -68.80 -55.57 -32.37
C GLN A 93 -67.33 -55.22 -32.58
N GLU A 94 -66.80 -55.38 -33.79
CA GLU A 94 -65.43 -55.00 -34.14
C GLU A 94 -65.19 -53.48 -33.94
N ARG A 95 -66.16 -52.65 -34.33
CA ARG A 95 -66.10 -51.20 -34.06
C ARG A 95 -66.12 -50.91 -32.56
N ALA A 96 -67.04 -51.51 -31.82
CA ALA A 96 -67.16 -51.31 -30.38
C ALA A 96 -65.86 -51.70 -29.66
N MET A 97 -65.31 -52.88 -29.99
CA MET A 97 -64.03 -53.36 -29.48
C MET A 97 -62.89 -52.38 -29.82
N ARG A 98 -62.80 -51.88 -31.06
CA ARG A 98 -61.77 -50.91 -31.44
C ARG A 98 -61.88 -49.59 -30.68
N VAL A 99 -63.09 -49.10 -30.44
CA VAL A 99 -63.33 -47.88 -29.65
C VAL A 99 -62.92 -48.10 -28.20
N GLU A 100 -63.33 -49.21 -27.59
CA GLU A 100 -63.00 -49.54 -26.20
C GLU A 100 -61.49 -49.73 -26.00
N VAL A 101 -60.81 -50.41 -26.91
CA VAL A 101 -59.34 -50.55 -26.89
C VAL A 101 -58.66 -49.18 -27.05
N ALA A 102 -59.12 -48.35 -28.00
CA ALA A 102 -58.56 -47.02 -28.19
C ALA A 102 -58.77 -46.10 -26.97
N ASP A 103 -59.93 -46.19 -26.31
CA ASP A 103 -60.24 -45.43 -25.09
C ASP A 103 -59.36 -45.90 -23.91
N ALA A 104 -59.17 -47.22 -23.75
CA ALA A 104 -58.29 -47.79 -22.74
C ALA A 104 -56.82 -47.39 -22.98
N ASP A 105 -56.35 -47.45 -24.22
CA ASP A 105 -55.01 -47.01 -24.62
C ASP A 105 -54.84 -45.51 -24.37
N ALA A 106 -55.84 -44.68 -24.69
CA ALA A 106 -55.80 -43.25 -24.43
C ALA A 106 -55.70 -42.94 -22.93
N GLN A 107 -56.44 -43.66 -22.08
CA GLN A 107 -56.36 -43.53 -20.63
C GLN A 107 -55.00 -44.00 -20.08
N ALA A 108 -54.47 -45.11 -20.58
CA ALA A 108 -53.14 -45.59 -20.21
C ALA A 108 -52.06 -44.56 -20.56
N VAL A 109 -52.08 -44.02 -21.79
CA VAL A 109 -51.14 -42.98 -22.23
C VAL A 109 -51.30 -41.69 -21.41
N ALA A 110 -52.54 -41.29 -21.07
CA ALA A 110 -52.76 -40.14 -20.21
C ALA A 110 -52.16 -40.34 -18.81
N GLY A 111 -52.35 -41.53 -18.22
CA GLY A 111 -51.75 -41.90 -16.94
C GLY A 111 -50.22 -41.93 -16.98
N GLU A 112 -49.63 -42.49 -18.04
CA GLU A 112 -48.17 -42.48 -18.24
C GLU A 112 -47.62 -41.06 -18.37
N ASN A 113 -48.29 -40.18 -19.12
CA ASN A 113 -47.87 -38.80 -19.26
C ASN A 113 -47.95 -38.04 -17.93
N LEU A 114 -48.99 -38.28 -17.14
CA LEU A 114 -49.16 -37.68 -15.83
C LEU A 114 -48.08 -38.17 -14.84
N ALA A 115 -47.75 -39.46 -14.88
CA ALA A 115 -46.62 -40.00 -14.12
C ALA A 115 -45.29 -39.39 -14.57
N ARG A 116 -45.05 -39.26 -15.88
CA ARG A 116 -43.84 -38.60 -16.42
C ARG A 116 -43.75 -37.13 -16.03
N GLN A 117 -44.89 -36.41 -16.00
CA GLN A 117 -44.95 -35.04 -15.50
C GLN A 117 -44.54 -34.97 -14.03
N GLN A 118 -45.11 -35.82 -13.18
CA GLN A 118 -44.76 -35.86 -11.74
C GLN A 118 -43.29 -36.21 -11.50
N VAL A 119 -42.72 -37.13 -12.28
CA VAL A 119 -41.28 -37.45 -12.23
C VAL A 119 -40.46 -36.23 -12.63
N ALA A 120 -40.80 -35.56 -13.74
CA ALA A 120 -40.09 -34.37 -14.20
C ALA A 120 -40.18 -33.20 -13.21
N GLU A 121 -41.35 -32.98 -12.59
CA GLU A 121 -41.55 -31.99 -11.53
C GLU A 121 -40.73 -32.31 -10.29
N SER A 122 -40.73 -33.57 -9.85
CA SER A 122 -39.94 -34.02 -8.70
C SER A 122 -38.43 -33.86 -8.95
N ASP A 123 -37.96 -34.22 -10.15
CA ASP A 123 -36.57 -34.06 -10.56
C ASP A 123 -36.18 -32.58 -10.65
N ALA A 124 -37.06 -31.73 -11.19
CA ALA A 124 -36.84 -30.29 -11.24
C ALA A 124 -36.77 -29.68 -9.83
N ALA A 125 -37.68 -30.05 -8.94
CA ALA A 125 -37.69 -29.61 -7.55
C ALA A 125 -36.41 -30.05 -6.82
N LEU A 126 -35.97 -31.29 -7.03
CA LEU A 126 -34.71 -31.80 -6.48
C LEU A 126 -33.52 -30.97 -6.98
N ARG A 127 -33.44 -30.68 -8.29
CA ARG A 127 -32.36 -29.86 -8.87
C ARG A 127 -32.35 -28.44 -8.32
N VAL A 128 -33.51 -27.80 -8.18
CA VAL A 128 -33.61 -26.47 -7.56
C VAL A 128 -33.11 -26.53 -6.12
N LYS A 129 -33.54 -27.53 -5.34
CA LYS A 129 -33.08 -27.69 -3.95
C LYS A 129 -31.58 -27.93 -3.86
N GLN A 130 -31.01 -28.76 -4.75
CA GLN A 130 -29.57 -29.00 -4.82
C GLN A 130 -28.79 -27.73 -5.20
N ALA A 131 -29.29 -26.93 -6.13
CA ALA A 131 -28.67 -25.67 -6.52
C ALA A 131 -28.71 -24.64 -5.38
N GLU A 132 -29.84 -24.53 -4.67
CA GLU A 132 -29.99 -23.66 -3.50
C GLU A 132 -29.02 -24.06 -2.37
N THR A 133 -28.96 -25.35 -2.04
CA THR A 133 -28.06 -25.84 -0.98
C THR A 133 -26.60 -25.67 -1.38
N PHE A 134 -26.26 -25.88 -2.66
CA PHE A 134 -24.92 -25.62 -3.18
C PHE A 134 -24.56 -24.13 -3.11
N GLN A 135 -25.45 -23.23 -3.55
CA GLN A 135 -25.20 -21.78 -3.43
C GLN A 135 -25.07 -21.33 -1.97
N LEU A 136 -25.92 -21.83 -1.08
CA LEU A 136 -25.81 -21.52 0.35
C LEU A 136 -24.51 -22.06 0.94
N ALA A 137 -24.11 -23.28 0.60
CA ALA A 137 -22.84 -23.85 1.06
C ALA A 137 -21.65 -23.05 0.54
N GLU A 138 -21.65 -22.67 -0.74
CA GLU A 138 -20.56 -21.93 -1.37
C GLU A 138 -20.46 -20.50 -0.84
N THR A 139 -21.58 -19.81 -0.63
CA THR A 139 -21.60 -18.47 0.01
C THR A 139 -21.06 -18.52 1.43
N ARG A 140 -21.51 -19.48 2.25
CA ARG A 140 -20.99 -19.66 3.62
C ARG A 140 -19.51 -20.04 3.63
N ARG A 141 -19.07 -20.86 2.69
CA ARG A 141 -17.65 -21.21 2.53
C ARG A 141 -16.81 -19.97 2.22
N ARG A 142 -17.24 -19.14 1.26
CA ARG A 142 -16.54 -17.91 0.89
C ARG A 142 -16.56 -16.85 2.00
N GLU A 143 -17.66 -16.70 2.72
CA GLU A 143 -17.74 -15.82 3.89
C GLU A 143 -16.77 -16.26 4.99
N ALA A 144 -16.69 -17.56 5.26
CA ALA A 144 -15.74 -18.11 6.22
C ALA A 144 -14.29 -17.94 5.76
N GLU A 145 -13.98 -18.20 4.48
CA GLU A 145 -12.66 -17.97 3.88
C GLU A 145 -12.26 -16.49 3.97
N ALA A 146 -13.17 -15.56 3.64
CA ALA A 146 -12.94 -14.13 3.77
C ALA A 146 -12.66 -13.71 5.21
N ALA A 147 -13.44 -14.20 6.18
CA ALA A 147 -13.23 -13.92 7.60
C ALA A 147 -11.87 -14.45 8.12
N VAL A 148 -11.44 -15.63 7.65
CA VAL A 148 -10.11 -16.17 7.96
C VAL A 148 -9.01 -15.28 7.37
N HIS A 149 -9.16 -14.85 6.12
CA HIS A 149 -8.19 -13.95 5.48
C HIS A 149 -8.13 -12.58 6.17
N GLU A 150 -9.27 -11.99 6.54
CA GLU A 150 -9.32 -10.76 7.33
C GLU A 150 -8.59 -10.91 8.67
N ALA A 151 -8.82 -12.02 9.38
CA ALA A 151 -8.13 -12.30 10.63
C ALA A 151 -6.61 -12.48 10.43
N GLN A 152 -6.18 -13.13 9.34
CA GLN A 152 -4.77 -13.27 8.95
C GLN A 152 -4.15 -11.91 8.66
N TYR A 153 -4.76 -11.08 7.82
CA TYR A 153 -4.23 -9.76 7.48
C TYR A 153 -4.18 -8.82 8.68
N LEU A 154 -5.17 -8.87 9.59
CA LEU A 154 -5.11 -8.11 10.84
C LEU A 154 -3.97 -8.60 11.75
N ALA A 155 -3.72 -9.91 11.81
CA ALA A 155 -2.59 -10.46 12.56
C ALA A 155 -1.24 -10.05 11.95
N GLU A 156 -1.11 -10.11 10.62
CA GLU A 156 0.08 -9.66 9.87
C GLU A 156 0.31 -8.16 10.03
N ALA A 157 -0.72 -7.33 9.88
CA ALA A 157 -0.63 -5.88 10.07
C ALA A 157 -0.14 -5.53 11.49
N ARG A 158 -0.65 -6.21 12.51
CA ARG A 158 -0.18 -6.06 13.90
C ARG A 158 1.28 -6.51 14.07
N ALA A 159 1.68 -7.60 13.41
CA ALA A 159 3.06 -8.08 13.45
C ALA A 159 4.01 -7.09 12.75
N GLU A 160 3.62 -6.54 11.60
CA GLU A 160 4.40 -5.53 10.88
C GLU A 160 4.47 -4.20 11.63
N GLU A 161 3.38 -3.73 12.26
CA GLU A 161 3.41 -2.57 13.15
C GLU A 161 4.36 -2.80 14.34
N ALA A 162 4.35 -3.99 14.93
CA ALA A 162 5.28 -4.34 16.00
C ALA A 162 6.74 -4.35 15.51
N LYS A 163 7.01 -4.90 14.32
CA LYS A 163 8.34 -4.85 13.69
C LYS A 163 8.76 -3.42 13.36
N GLY A 164 7.87 -2.61 12.81
CA GLY A 164 8.10 -1.19 12.52
C GLY A 164 8.51 -0.42 13.78
N LYS A 165 7.77 -0.60 14.88
CA LYS A 165 8.13 -0.03 16.19
C LYS A 165 9.51 -0.52 16.66
N MET A 166 9.81 -1.81 16.54
CA MET A 166 11.13 -2.34 16.92
C MET A 166 12.27 -1.71 16.09
N ILE A 167 12.08 -1.55 14.78
CA ILE A 167 13.07 -0.93 13.89
C ILE A 167 13.24 0.55 14.22
N GLU A 168 12.15 1.30 14.43
CA GLU A 168 12.21 2.71 14.84
C GLU A 168 12.94 2.88 16.17
N GLN A 169 12.65 2.02 17.16
CA GLN A 169 13.32 2.06 18.46
C GLN A 169 14.81 1.70 18.34
N ALA A 170 15.15 0.70 17.52
CA ALA A 170 16.54 0.33 17.26
C ALA A 170 17.31 1.48 16.59
N GLN A 171 16.73 2.12 15.57
CA GLN A 171 17.34 3.27 14.89
C GLN A 171 17.51 4.46 15.84
N ARG A 172 16.49 4.77 16.65
CA ARG A 172 16.58 5.83 17.68
C ARG A 172 17.67 5.51 18.70
N ALA A 173 17.72 4.29 19.22
CA ALA A 173 18.76 3.87 20.15
C ALA A 173 20.17 3.97 19.53
N GLU A 174 20.34 3.61 18.25
CA GLU A 174 21.61 3.74 17.54
C GLU A 174 22.03 5.22 17.37
N LEU A 175 21.12 6.09 16.95
CA LEU A 175 21.39 7.51 16.79
C LEU A 175 21.69 8.18 18.14
N GLU A 176 20.95 7.84 19.19
CA GLU A 176 21.23 8.32 20.55
C GLU A 176 22.56 7.82 21.07
N ALA A 177 22.92 6.55 20.84
CA ALA A 177 24.20 5.99 21.23
C ALA A 177 25.36 6.70 20.49
N LYS A 178 25.23 6.94 19.18
CA LYS A 178 26.21 7.71 18.39
C LYS A 178 26.34 9.15 18.88
N ALA A 179 25.22 9.82 19.17
CA ALA A 179 25.22 11.19 19.69
C ALA A 179 25.87 11.27 21.09
N LYS A 180 25.56 10.32 21.98
CA LYS A 180 26.19 10.20 23.31
C LYS A 180 27.69 9.93 23.19
N ALA A 181 28.10 9.03 22.30
CA ALA A 181 29.51 8.74 22.03
C ALA A 181 30.26 9.97 21.50
N HIS A 182 29.65 10.72 20.57
CA HIS A 182 30.22 11.95 20.04
C HIS A 182 30.36 13.03 21.12
N LYS A 183 29.34 13.21 21.96
CA LYS A 183 29.39 14.14 23.10
C LYS A 183 30.50 13.77 24.08
N ALA A 184 30.62 12.48 24.43
CA ALA A 184 31.67 12.00 25.32
C ALA A 184 33.07 12.24 24.71
N LYS A 185 33.25 11.95 23.41
CA LYS A 185 34.49 12.23 22.70
C LYS A 185 34.85 13.72 22.75
N LEU A 186 33.91 14.61 22.46
CA LEU A 186 34.16 16.06 22.51
C LEU A 186 34.57 16.53 23.91
N ILE A 187 33.97 15.99 24.97
CA ILE A 187 34.35 16.33 26.35
C ILE A 187 35.78 15.88 26.63
N VAL A 188 36.12 14.62 26.30
CA VAL A 188 37.46 14.08 26.50
C VAL A 188 38.50 14.83 25.66
N ASP A 189 38.19 15.16 24.41
CA ASP A 189 39.09 15.92 23.53
C ASP A 189 39.30 17.35 24.06
N ALA A 190 38.26 17.99 24.59
CA ALA A 190 38.36 19.32 25.21
C ALA A 190 39.16 19.28 26.52
N GLU A 191 38.96 18.26 27.38
CA GLU A 191 39.74 18.04 28.59
C GLU A 191 41.21 17.76 28.27
N ALA A 192 41.48 16.96 27.24
CA ALA A 192 42.83 16.67 26.77
C ALA A 192 43.52 17.95 26.24
N ALA A 193 42.82 18.77 25.46
CA ALA A 193 43.35 20.05 24.98
C ALA A 193 43.63 21.02 26.15
N ALA A 194 42.73 21.12 27.13
CA ALA A 194 42.94 21.94 28.31
C ALA A 194 44.13 21.47 29.15
N ALA A 195 44.27 20.15 29.35
CA ALA A 195 45.40 19.54 30.04
C ALA A 195 46.72 19.78 29.30
N GLN A 196 46.73 19.69 27.97
CA GLN A 196 47.89 19.96 27.15
C GLN A 196 48.38 21.41 27.30
N VAL A 197 47.46 22.39 27.24
CA VAL A 197 47.80 23.80 27.44
C VAL A 197 48.36 24.04 28.84
N ARG A 198 47.78 23.42 29.88
CA ARG A 198 48.29 23.55 31.26
C ARG A 198 49.69 22.98 31.38
N LEU A 199 49.92 21.76 30.86
CA LEU A 199 51.22 21.11 30.91
C LEU A 199 52.28 21.90 30.14
N GLN A 200 51.93 22.47 28.98
CA GLN A 200 52.81 23.33 28.21
C GLN A 200 53.17 24.60 28.97
N ALA A 201 52.18 25.27 29.59
CA ALA A 201 52.43 26.46 30.40
C ALA A 201 53.32 26.16 31.63
N GLU A 202 53.09 25.02 32.30
CA GLU A 202 53.94 24.56 33.41
C GLU A 202 55.38 24.23 32.95
N ALA A 203 55.51 23.59 31.79
CA ALA A 203 56.81 23.28 31.18
C ALA A 203 57.58 24.57 30.79
N GLU A 204 56.89 25.56 30.20
CA GLU A 204 57.48 26.85 29.86
C GLU A 204 57.85 27.66 31.10
N ALA A 205 56.99 27.67 32.13
CA ALA A 205 57.26 28.34 33.40
C ALA A 205 58.47 27.71 34.12
N SER A 206 58.54 26.38 34.20
CA SER A 206 59.67 25.68 34.82
C SER A 206 60.98 25.87 34.04
N ALA A 207 60.94 25.86 32.70
CA ALA A 207 62.11 26.15 31.88
C ALA A 207 62.61 27.60 32.06
N THR A 208 61.69 28.55 32.17
CA THR A 208 62.01 29.97 32.40
C THR A 208 62.57 30.19 33.80
N PHE A 209 61.97 29.57 34.82
CA PHE A 209 62.44 29.61 36.19
C PHE A 209 63.86 29.05 36.32
N ALA A 210 64.12 27.87 35.76
CA ALA A 210 65.45 27.26 35.79
C ALA A 210 66.51 28.14 35.10
N ARG A 211 66.16 28.81 34.00
CA ARG A 211 67.05 29.77 33.32
C ARG A 211 67.35 30.98 34.18
N LEU A 212 66.33 31.59 34.78
CA LEU A 212 66.49 32.77 35.64
C LEU A 212 67.24 32.44 36.94
N GLU A 213 66.98 31.28 37.54
CA GLU A 213 67.70 30.82 38.72
C GLU A 213 69.18 30.58 38.41
N ALA A 214 69.49 29.95 37.27
CA ALA A 214 70.87 29.77 36.82
C ALA A 214 71.57 31.11 36.57
N GLN A 215 70.89 32.09 35.99
CA GLN A 215 71.40 33.45 35.81
C GLN A 215 71.64 34.14 37.15
N ALA A 216 70.66 34.12 38.06
CA ALA A 216 70.75 34.74 39.38
C ALA A 216 71.89 34.13 40.21
N ARG A 217 72.07 32.80 40.19
CA ARG A 217 73.21 32.14 40.84
C ARG A 217 74.53 32.53 40.22
N GLY A 218 74.62 32.58 38.89
CA GLY A 218 75.83 33.03 38.19
C GLY A 218 76.21 34.47 38.54
N GLU A 219 75.24 35.38 38.52
CA GLU A 219 75.45 36.78 38.91
C GLU A 219 75.81 36.93 40.38
N TYR A 220 75.15 36.20 41.27
CA TYR A 220 75.47 36.19 42.70
C TYR A 220 76.91 35.74 42.96
N GLU A 221 77.37 34.65 42.34
CA GLU A 221 78.75 34.16 42.47
C GLU A 221 79.78 35.19 41.97
N ILE A 222 79.47 35.88 40.85
CA ILE A 222 80.34 36.95 40.33
C ILE A 222 80.40 38.12 41.32
N LEU A 223 79.26 38.57 41.83
CA LEU A 223 79.18 39.69 42.78
C LEU A 223 79.82 39.34 44.13
N ALA A 224 79.63 38.13 44.64
CA ALA A 224 80.25 37.63 45.86
C ALA A 224 81.78 37.62 45.74
N ARG A 225 82.32 37.06 44.64
CA ARG A 225 83.78 37.09 44.38
C ARG A 225 84.31 38.52 44.22
N LYS A 226 83.54 39.43 43.62
CA LYS A 226 83.90 40.86 43.56
C LYS A 226 83.93 41.48 44.95
N ALA A 227 82.94 41.21 45.81
CA ALA A 227 82.89 41.71 47.18
C ALA A 227 84.08 41.21 48.02
N GLU A 228 84.42 39.91 47.93
CA GLU A 228 85.62 39.35 48.58
C GLU A 228 86.91 40.01 48.05
N GLY A 229 87.00 40.23 46.73
CA GLY A 229 88.13 40.94 46.13
C GLY A 229 88.29 42.36 46.68
N LEU A 230 87.18 43.10 46.80
CA LEU A 230 87.16 44.45 47.38
C LEU A 230 87.53 44.43 48.87
N GLU A 231 87.06 43.45 49.64
CA GLU A 231 87.42 43.29 51.05
C GLU A 231 88.94 43.10 51.22
N ARG A 232 89.57 42.27 50.38
CA ARG A 232 91.03 42.08 50.39
C ARG A 232 91.77 43.37 50.07
N ILE A 233 91.27 44.20 49.16
CA ILE A 233 91.85 45.52 48.86
C ILE A 233 91.73 46.43 50.08
N VAL A 234 90.56 46.45 50.76
CA VAL A 234 90.34 47.24 51.97
C VAL A 234 91.31 46.85 53.10
N GLN A 235 91.53 45.55 53.31
CA GLN A 235 92.50 45.04 54.27
C GLN A 235 93.94 45.42 53.89
N GLY A 236 94.31 45.30 52.61
CA GLY A 236 95.66 45.62 52.11
C GLY A 236 96.02 47.11 52.18
N CYS A 237 95.05 48.01 52.00
CA CYS A 237 95.26 49.46 52.03
C CYS A 237 95.26 50.07 53.44
N GLY A 238 95.12 49.27 54.51
CA GLY A 238 95.19 49.76 55.89
C GLY A 238 93.96 50.53 56.37
N GLY A 239 92.83 50.40 55.68
CA GLY A 239 91.53 50.94 56.09
C GLY A 239 90.62 51.40 54.94
N PRO A 240 89.32 51.59 55.20
CA PRO A 240 88.32 51.91 54.17
C PRO A 240 88.64 53.20 53.38
N GLN A 241 89.19 54.21 54.05
CA GLN A 241 89.44 55.52 53.44
C GLN A 241 90.52 55.47 52.35
N HIS A 242 91.58 54.69 52.57
CA HIS A 242 92.69 54.56 51.62
C HIS A 242 92.32 53.63 50.46
N ALA A 243 91.55 52.58 50.73
CA ALA A 243 90.99 51.71 49.70
C ALA A 243 90.03 52.46 48.77
N PHE A 244 89.18 53.34 49.31
CA PHE A 244 88.31 54.21 48.51
C PHE A 244 89.11 55.16 47.61
N GLN A 245 90.19 55.77 48.12
CA GLN A 245 91.06 56.62 47.30
C GLN A 245 91.72 55.83 46.16
N MET A 246 92.19 54.61 46.43
CA MET A 246 92.78 53.73 45.42
C MET A 246 91.75 53.29 44.37
N LEU A 247 90.55 52.88 44.81
CA LEU A 247 89.46 52.49 43.91
C LEU A 247 88.97 53.67 43.06
N MET A 248 88.86 54.88 43.64
CA MET A 248 88.56 56.09 42.88
C MET A 248 89.64 56.38 41.84
N LEU A 249 90.92 56.20 42.20
CA LEU A 249 92.02 56.35 41.25
C LEU A 249 91.95 55.32 40.10
N GLU A 250 91.56 54.08 40.40
CA GLU A 250 91.34 53.02 39.40
C GLU A 250 90.11 53.26 38.52
N GLN A 251 89.08 53.92 39.05
CA GLN A 251 87.87 54.29 38.31
C GLN A 251 88.01 55.63 37.56
N LEU A 252 89.06 56.44 37.83
CA LEU A 252 89.31 57.70 37.12
C LEU A 252 89.45 57.53 35.60
N PRO A 253 90.12 56.50 35.05
CA PRO A 253 90.13 56.25 33.60
C PRO A 253 88.73 56.02 33.03
N GLN A 254 87.87 55.25 33.70
CA GLN A 254 86.50 55.00 33.24
C GLN A 254 85.63 56.26 33.33
N LEU A 255 85.75 57.03 34.41
CA LEU A 255 85.06 58.31 34.56
C LEU A 255 85.56 59.32 33.53
N ALA A 256 86.87 59.38 33.27
CA ALA A 256 87.47 60.21 32.23
C ALA A 256 87.03 59.78 30.83
N GLU A 257 86.92 58.48 30.54
CA GLU A 257 86.39 57.99 29.26
C GLU A 257 84.91 58.33 29.10
N THR A 258 84.11 58.16 30.15
CA THR A 258 82.66 58.47 30.12
C THR A 258 82.45 59.99 30.00
N ALA A 259 83.23 60.80 30.71
CA ALA A 259 83.23 62.25 30.61
C ALA A 259 83.78 62.72 29.25
N ALA A 260 84.82 62.09 28.70
CA ALA A 260 85.33 62.39 27.37
C ALA A 260 84.32 62.02 26.29
N ARG A 261 83.62 60.88 26.40
CA ARG A 261 82.47 60.55 25.52
C ARG A 261 81.34 61.56 25.66
N ALA A 262 81.05 62.03 26.87
CA ALA A 262 80.05 63.07 27.10
C ALA A 262 80.47 64.43 26.50
N ILE A 263 81.74 64.86 26.63
CA ILE A 263 82.28 66.11 26.06
C ILE A 263 82.48 66.01 24.54
N ALA A 264 82.91 64.86 24.01
CA ALA A 264 83.00 64.60 22.58
C ALA A 264 81.62 64.71 21.89
N ASN A 265 80.55 64.46 22.64
CA ASN A 265 79.18 64.66 22.18
C ASN A 265 78.65 66.09 22.40
N VAL A 266 79.43 67.01 22.99
CA VAL A 266 79.10 68.45 23.04
C VAL A 266 79.61 69.12 21.76
N LYS A 267 78.67 69.46 20.87
CA LYS A 267 78.94 70.31 19.70
C LYS A 267 79.17 71.75 20.16
N PHE A 268 80.38 72.29 19.99
CA PHE A 268 80.63 73.73 20.15
C PHE A 268 80.35 74.45 18.83
N ASP A 269 79.15 75.03 18.69
CA ASP A 269 78.81 75.90 17.57
C ASP A 269 79.46 77.29 17.76
N LYS A 270 80.06 77.80 16.68
CA LYS A 270 80.80 79.07 16.59
C LYS A 270 79.96 80.24 17.14
N VAL A 271 80.30 80.75 18.33
CA VAL A 271 79.63 81.92 18.92
C VAL A 271 80.08 83.20 18.20
N VAL A 272 79.20 83.77 17.37
CA VAL A 272 79.36 85.11 16.80
C VAL A 272 78.71 86.09 17.78
N VAL A 273 79.53 86.87 18.49
CA VAL A 273 79.04 87.91 19.39
C VAL A 273 78.66 89.13 18.55
N TRP A 274 77.36 89.40 18.42
CA TRP A 274 76.86 90.72 18.05
C TRP A 274 76.68 91.53 19.32
N ASP A 275 77.62 92.45 19.54
CA ASP A 275 77.51 93.51 20.55
C ASP A 275 76.52 94.56 20.03
N GLY A 276 75.48 94.81 20.83
CA GLY A 276 74.34 95.62 20.45
C GLY A 276 73.65 96.20 21.68
N GLY A 277 74.32 97.15 22.33
CA GLY A 277 73.68 98.33 22.93
C GLY A 277 72.75 98.14 24.12
N ALA A 278 73.27 98.51 25.30
CA ALA A 278 72.68 98.42 26.62
C ALA A 278 71.40 99.23 26.89
N ALA A 279 70.67 98.80 27.92
CA ALA A 279 70.16 99.69 28.96
C ALA A 279 70.24 98.96 30.32
N ASN A 280 70.84 99.61 31.32
CA ASN A 280 70.95 99.17 32.72
C ASN A 280 72.17 98.32 33.15
N GLY A 281 73.37 98.70 32.69
CA GLY A 281 74.64 98.47 33.42
C GLY A 281 75.05 97.01 33.70
N LYS A 282 74.33 96.03 33.15
CA LYS A 282 74.58 94.60 33.27
C LYS A 282 74.65 94.02 31.85
N SER A 283 75.87 93.80 31.37
CA SER A 283 76.16 93.19 30.07
C SER A 283 75.67 91.74 30.02
N ALA A 284 75.27 91.25 28.84
CA ALA A 284 74.85 89.86 28.60
C ALA A 284 75.87 88.82 29.09
N THR A 285 77.15 89.19 29.17
CA THR A 285 78.24 88.39 29.73
C THR A 285 78.11 88.18 31.25
N ALA A 286 77.54 89.14 31.99
CA ALA A 286 77.28 89.02 33.42
C ALA A 286 76.07 88.11 33.72
N GLY A 287 75.08 88.08 32.81
CA GLY A 287 73.93 87.17 32.90
C GLY A 287 74.30 85.69 32.70
N PHE A 288 75.25 85.41 31.80
CA PHE A 288 75.78 84.06 31.59
C PHE A 288 76.59 83.54 32.79
N LEU A 289 77.46 84.38 33.36
CA LEU A 289 78.23 84.02 34.57
C LEU A 289 77.34 83.82 35.79
N GLN A 290 76.27 84.60 35.94
CA GLN A 290 75.32 84.46 37.04
C GLN A 290 74.40 83.24 36.88
N GLY A 291 74.15 82.77 35.64
CA GLY A 291 73.45 81.51 35.36
C GLY A 291 74.28 80.27 35.70
N MET A 292 75.59 80.30 35.44
CA MET A 292 76.52 79.22 35.75
C MET A 292 76.79 79.07 37.27
N ALA A 293 76.76 80.17 38.02
CA ALA A 293 76.87 80.13 39.49
C ALA A 293 75.60 79.63 40.20
N ARG A 294 74.43 79.65 39.53
CA ARG A 294 73.13 79.21 40.06
C ARG A 294 72.78 77.76 39.71
N SER A 295 73.48 77.16 38.73
CA SER A 295 73.33 75.76 38.31
C SER A 295 74.28 74.80 39.03
N LEU A 296 75.09 75.29 39.97
CA LEU A 296 75.91 74.49 40.86
C LEU A 296 75.25 74.44 42.24
N PRO A 297 74.61 73.33 42.63
CA PRO A 297 74.20 73.12 44.02
C PRO A 297 75.41 73.24 44.95
N PRO A 298 75.28 73.83 46.14
CA PRO A 298 76.36 73.84 47.12
C PRO A 298 76.64 72.38 47.53
N MET A 299 77.72 71.82 47.00
CA MET A 299 78.18 70.45 47.27
C MET A 299 78.44 70.18 48.77
N MET A 300 78.42 71.21 49.61
CA MET A 300 78.65 71.12 51.06
C MET A 300 77.41 70.69 51.87
N HIS A 301 76.19 70.81 51.33
CA HIS A 301 74.95 70.43 52.04
C HIS A 301 74.37 69.06 51.64
N MET A 302 74.71 68.51 50.47
CA MET A 302 74.24 67.16 50.08
C MET A 302 75.06 66.01 50.70
N LEU A 303 76.31 66.26 51.13
CA LEU A 303 77.20 65.22 51.64
C LEU A 303 77.02 64.96 53.15
N GLN A 304 76.48 65.92 53.91
CA GLN A 304 76.15 65.77 55.33
C GLN A 304 74.83 64.99 55.57
N ASP A 305 73.81 65.23 54.75
CA ASP A 305 72.44 64.73 55.03
C ASP A 305 72.15 63.30 54.52
N ILE A 306 73.01 62.71 53.68
CA ILE A 306 72.84 61.33 53.15
C ILE A 306 73.96 60.37 53.62
N GLY A 307 75.08 60.90 54.15
CA GLY A 307 76.31 60.13 54.39
C GLY A 307 76.82 60.03 55.83
N GLY A 308 76.35 60.85 56.79
CA GLY A 308 76.63 60.67 58.22
C GLY A 308 78.11 60.57 58.64
N VAL A 309 79.05 61.15 57.89
CA VAL A 309 80.50 61.10 58.20
C VAL A 309 81.07 62.52 58.29
N GLN A 310 81.53 62.89 59.48
CA GLN A 310 82.27 64.14 59.73
C GLN A 310 83.72 63.99 59.26
N MET A 311 84.20 64.92 58.43
CA MET A 311 85.59 64.95 57.99
C MET A 311 86.49 65.56 59.08
N PRO A 312 87.67 64.96 59.37
CA PRO A 312 88.63 65.44 60.38
C PRO A 312 89.20 66.85 60.11
N GLU A 313 89.61 67.57 61.17
CA GLU A 313 90.03 68.99 61.24
C GLU A 313 91.28 69.41 60.41
N PHE A 314 91.61 68.77 59.28
CA PHE A 314 92.78 69.13 58.47
C PHE A 314 92.48 70.07 57.28
N PHE A 315 91.21 70.42 57.03
CA PHE A 315 90.84 71.48 56.09
C PHE A 315 90.49 72.76 56.87
N GLY A 316 91.48 73.65 56.94
CA GLY A 316 91.55 74.79 57.86
C GLY A 316 90.38 75.77 57.82
N LYS A 317 90.05 76.24 59.03
CA LYS A 317 89.13 77.34 59.34
C LYS A 317 89.74 78.66 58.85
N LEU A 318 89.06 79.39 57.96
CA LEU A 318 89.24 80.83 57.82
C LEU A 318 88.04 81.55 58.43
N GLN A 319 88.21 81.83 59.72
CA GLN A 319 87.68 82.89 60.57
C GLN A 319 86.70 83.90 59.93
N GLN A 320 85.52 84.02 60.54
CA GLN A 320 84.99 85.28 61.08
C GLN A 320 83.74 85.03 61.93
N ASP A 321 83.81 85.41 63.19
CA ASP A 321 82.69 85.89 64.01
C ASP A 321 82.92 87.41 64.18
N PRO A 322 81.90 88.28 64.35
CA PRO A 322 80.77 88.01 65.25
C PRO A 322 79.39 88.51 64.75
N GLN A 323 78.31 87.82 65.13
CA GLN A 323 77.09 88.46 65.62
C GLN A 323 76.05 87.44 66.12
N GLY A 324 75.75 87.51 67.41
CA GLY A 324 74.36 87.74 67.87
C GLY A 324 73.36 86.59 67.77
N ALA A 325 73.40 85.72 68.77
CA ALA A 325 72.23 85.29 69.58
C ALA A 325 70.97 84.75 68.88
N ARG A 326 70.72 83.44 69.06
CA ARG A 326 69.64 82.93 69.95
C ARG A 326 69.60 81.40 69.99
N ALA A 327 69.76 80.85 71.19
CA ALA A 327 69.27 79.54 71.61
C ALA A 327 67.98 79.74 72.46
N PRO A 328 67.22 78.70 72.86
CA PRO A 328 66.06 78.28 72.10
C PRO A 328 64.75 78.16 72.93
N THR A 329 63.63 78.00 72.19
CA THR A 329 62.36 77.36 72.58
C THR A 329 61.51 78.02 73.69
N PRO A 330 60.16 77.92 73.66
CA PRO A 330 59.43 76.65 73.63
C PRO A 330 58.20 76.58 72.71
N ALA A 331 57.63 75.39 72.67
CA ALA A 331 56.35 74.99 72.08
C ALA A 331 55.20 75.95 72.43
N ASP A 332 54.27 76.16 71.49
CA ASP A 332 52.93 75.54 71.56
C ASP A 332 52.13 75.73 70.26
N GLY A 333 51.00 75.01 70.16
CA GLY A 333 50.07 74.81 69.04
C GLY A 333 49.73 76.00 68.11
N ALA A 334 49.40 75.78 66.83
CA ALA A 334 48.26 75.04 66.27
C ALA A 334 47.20 75.99 65.66
N ASP A 335 46.46 75.42 64.71
CA ASP A 335 45.21 75.86 64.08
C ASP A 335 45.39 76.81 62.87
N GLY A 336 44.82 76.56 61.69
CA GLY A 336 43.80 75.60 61.22
C GLY A 336 43.36 76.10 59.83
N ARG A 337 42.39 75.60 59.07
CA ARG A 337 41.36 74.55 59.09
C ARG A 337 41.08 74.27 57.60
N LEU A 338 40.58 73.12 57.20
CA LEU A 338 39.17 72.81 56.91
C LEU A 338 39.21 71.43 56.21
N GLY A 339 38.37 70.43 56.46
CA GLY A 339 37.25 70.25 57.36
C GLY A 339 36.77 68.80 57.19
N ASP A 340 36.62 68.11 58.30
CA ASP A 340 35.92 66.83 58.46
C ASP A 340 34.48 67.11 58.90
N SER A 341 33.54 66.25 58.49
CA SER A 341 32.46 65.84 59.39
C SER A 341 31.76 64.59 58.87
N GLY A 342 31.84 63.50 59.62
CA GLY A 342 30.95 62.34 59.48
C GLY A 342 31.16 61.28 60.56
N ALA A 343 30.55 61.51 61.72
CA ALA A 343 30.62 60.73 62.96
C ALA A 343 30.33 59.20 62.87
N PRO A 344 30.76 58.41 63.88
CA PRO A 344 30.44 56.98 64.03
C PRO A 344 29.27 56.70 64.99
N GLY A 345 28.63 55.54 64.82
CA GLY A 345 27.92 54.83 65.90
C GLY A 345 26.39 54.81 65.82
N GLY A 346 25.83 53.60 65.66
CA GLY A 346 24.43 53.33 65.98
C GLY A 346 23.90 52.00 65.43
N GLY A 347 23.44 51.13 66.35
CA GLY A 347 22.18 50.40 66.13
C GLY A 347 22.25 48.96 65.64
N SER A 348 22.15 48.05 66.60
CA SER A 348 21.82 46.63 66.50
C SER A 348 20.41 46.32 65.94
N GLY A 349 20.32 45.33 65.03
CA GLY A 349 19.17 44.42 64.77
C GLY A 349 18.14 44.87 63.70
N PRO A 350 17.31 43.96 63.13
CA PRO A 350 16.99 42.59 63.59
C PRO A 350 16.95 41.45 62.51
N ARG A 351 16.94 40.20 63.03
CA ARG A 351 16.21 38.95 62.63
C ARG A 351 15.95 38.62 61.14
N SER A 352 16.33 37.39 60.71
CA SER A 352 15.43 36.21 60.68
C SER A 352 16.07 34.93 60.06
N ALA A 353 15.86 33.78 60.73
CA ALA A 353 15.66 32.39 60.24
C ALA A 353 16.75 31.73 59.33
N ALA A 354 17.11 30.44 59.45
CA ALA A 354 16.40 29.28 59.98
C ALA A 354 17.36 28.24 60.61
N LYS A 355 16.76 27.44 61.48
CA LYS A 355 17.30 26.40 62.36
C LYS A 355 17.42 25.05 61.64
N GLU A 356 18.29 24.20 62.21
CA GLU A 356 18.28 22.72 62.30
C GLU A 356 17.01 21.98 61.83
#